data_AF-A0A4U6CJB3-F1
#
_entry.id   AF-A0A4U6CJB3-F1
#
_cell.length_a   1.000
_cell.length_b   1.000
_cell.length_c   1.000
_cell.angle_alpha   90.00
_cell.angle_beta   90.00
_cell.angle_gamma   90.00
#
_symmetry.space_group_name_H-M   'P 1'
#
loop_
_entity.id
_entity.type
_entity.pdbx_description
1 polymer ?
#
loop_
_entity_poly.entity_id
_entity_poly.type
_entity_poly.pdbx_seq_one_letter_code
_entity_poly.pdbx_strand_id
1 'polypeptide(L)'
;MGFIIRSVFWLSLVLLIIPFGGASNGEDGTTVGPIEAFFAAREAVGDVAGICERKPEVCDVGRSALETIGIRARESARIAYDVLDEHFSKTDAPAQLDESIKTGTVAVEEPKAEVPAPNAAHD
;
A
#
# COMPACT_ATOMS: atom_id res chain seq x y z
N MET A 1 -24.12 -12.36 -3.66
CA MET A 1 -22.66 -12.12 -3.61
C MET A 1 -22.14 -11.07 -4.61
N GLY A 2 -22.91 -10.57 -5.58
CA GLY A 2 -22.38 -9.58 -6.54
C GLY A 2 -22.27 -8.15 -6.01
N PHE A 3 -22.95 -7.81 -4.91
CA PHE A 3 -22.97 -6.44 -4.37
C PHE A 3 -21.61 -6.00 -3.81
N ILE A 4 -20.92 -6.86 -3.04
CA ILE A 4 -19.64 -6.51 -2.41
C ILE A 4 -18.54 -6.29 -3.44
N ILE A 5 -18.40 -7.18 -4.43
CA ILE A 5 -17.45 -6.99 -5.53
C ILE A 5 -17.75 -5.70 -6.27
N ARG A 6 -19.03 -5.41 -6.55
CA ARG A 6 -19.43 -4.16 -7.20
C ARG A 6 -19.11 -2.96 -6.30
N SER A 7 -19.43 -2.99 -5.02
CA SER A 7 -19.20 -1.90 -4.07
C SER A 7 -17.72 -1.64 -3.82
N VAL A 8 -16.89 -2.67 -3.65
CA VAL A 8 -15.44 -2.54 -3.49
C VAL A 8 -14.81 -2.04 -4.78
N PHE A 9 -15.25 -2.54 -5.94
CA PHE A 9 -14.82 -2.03 -7.24
C PHE A 9 -15.20 -0.55 -7.42
N TRP A 10 -16.46 -0.19 -7.16
CA TRP A 10 -16.95 1.18 -7.26
C TRP A 10 -16.27 2.10 -6.23
N LEU A 11 -16.04 1.63 -5.00
CA LEU A 11 -15.30 2.38 -3.98
C LEU A 11 -13.86 2.58 -4.42
N SER A 12 -13.15 1.53 -4.84
CA SER A 12 -11.77 1.63 -5.33
C SER A 12 -11.69 2.56 -6.55
N LEU A 13 -12.66 2.49 -7.46
CA LEU A 13 -12.73 3.37 -8.63
C LEU A 13 -12.98 4.82 -8.22
N VAL A 14 -13.90 5.07 -7.28
CA VAL A 14 -14.16 6.39 -6.72
C VAL A 14 -12.94 6.92 -5.98
N LEU A 15 -12.31 6.11 -5.13
CA LEU A 15 -11.05 6.42 -4.43
C LEU A 15 -9.86 6.61 -5.38
N LEU A 16 -9.93 6.13 -6.62
CA LEU A 16 -8.94 6.38 -7.67
C LEU A 16 -9.31 7.59 -8.54
N ILE A 17 -10.58 7.95 -8.65
CA ILE A 17 -11.05 9.16 -9.33
C ILE A 17 -10.91 10.42 -8.45
N ILE A 18 -11.17 10.31 -7.14
CA ILE A 18 -11.00 11.38 -6.15
C ILE A 18 -9.56 11.95 -6.09
N PRO A 19 -8.45 11.20 -6.18
CA PRO A 19 -7.10 11.76 -6.18
C PRO A 19 -6.83 12.69 -7.38
N PHE A 20 -7.72 12.74 -8.37
CA PHE A 20 -7.68 13.68 -9.49
C PHE A 20 -8.80 14.74 -9.45
N GLY A 21 -9.62 14.75 -8.40
CA GLY A 21 -10.81 15.60 -8.24
C GLY A 21 -10.66 16.77 -7.28
N GLY A 22 -9.43 17.18 -6.97
CA GLY A 22 -9.14 18.42 -6.24
C GLY A 22 -9.31 19.63 -7.15
N ALA A 23 -10.54 20.02 -7.47
CA ALA A 23 -10.80 21.36 -8.00
C ALA A 23 -10.64 22.38 -6.88
N SER A 24 -9.39 22.69 -6.53
CA SER A 24 -9.06 23.89 -5.75
C SER A 24 -9.26 25.10 -6.66
N ASN A 25 -10.50 25.60 -6.73
CA ASN A 25 -10.77 26.96 -7.16
C ASN A 25 -10.45 27.92 -6.00
N GLY A 26 -9.19 27.90 -5.61
CA GLY A 26 -8.62 28.66 -4.51
C GLY A 26 -7.16 28.26 -4.44
N GLU A 27 -6.28 29.23 -4.61
CA GLU A 27 -4.83 29.09 -4.40
C GLU A 27 -4.56 28.23 -3.14
N ASP A 28 -3.60 27.30 -3.22
CA ASP A 28 -3.07 26.45 -2.12
C ASP A 28 -3.70 25.04 -1.88
N GLY A 29 -4.30 24.41 -2.88
CA GLY A 29 -4.72 23.00 -2.80
C GLY A 29 -3.59 21.99 -3.08
N THR A 30 -2.74 21.66 -2.10
CA THR A 30 -1.72 20.60 -2.25
C THR A 30 -2.39 19.25 -2.50
N THR A 31 -2.39 18.81 -3.76
CA THR A 31 -2.90 17.50 -4.14
C THR A 31 -1.86 16.45 -3.74
N VAL A 32 -2.10 15.74 -2.65
CA VAL A 32 -1.17 14.71 -2.14
C VAL A 32 -1.32 13.45 -2.98
N GLY A 33 -0.22 12.99 -3.60
CA GLY A 33 -0.24 11.77 -4.41
C GLY A 33 -0.46 10.51 -3.55
N PRO A 34 -1.06 9.42 -4.06
CA PRO A 34 -1.26 8.20 -3.27
C PRO A 34 0.04 7.59 -2.72
N ILE A 35 1.12 7.65 -3.50
CA ILE A 35 2.45 7.17 -3.09
C ILE A 35 3.04 8.09 -2.02
N GLU A 36 2.89 9.40 -2.18
CA GLU A 36 3.33 10.41 -1.22
C GLU A 36 2.57 10.28 0.11
N ALA A 37 1.25 10.06 0.06
CA ALA A 37 0.42 9.79 1.23
C ALA A 37 0.85 8.51 1.97
N PHE A 38 1.26 7.46 1.23
CA PHE A 38 1.79 6.25 1.85
C PHE A 38 3.12 6.50 2.57
N PHE A 39 4.04 7.24 1.96
CA PHE A 39 5.29 7.62 2.60
C PHE A 39 5.07 8.55 3.80
N ALA A 40 4.17 9.53 3.69
CA ALA A 40 3.79 10.41 4.79
C ALA A 40 3.16 9.65 5.96
N ALA A 41 2.30 8.65 5.68
CA ALA A 41 1.75 7.79 6.72
C ALA A 41 2.84 6.94 7.41
N ARG A 42 3.79 6.41 6.64
CA ARG A 42 4.97 5.70 7.17
C ARG A 42 5.81 6.61 8.06
N GLU A 43 6.02 7.85 7.64
CA GLU A 43 6.75 8.87 8.40
C GLU A 43 6.02 9.24 9.70
N ALA A 44 4.69 9.40 9.65
CA ALA A 44 3.87 9.61 10.84
C ALA A 44 3.95 8.44 11.84
N VAL A 45 4.07 7.20 11.36
CA VAL A 45 4.35 6.04 12.23
C VAL A 45 5.75 6.13 12.83
N GLY A 46 6.74 6.64 12.08
CA GLY A 46 8.07 6.96 12.60
C GLY A 46 8.03 7.98 13.74
N ASP A 47 7.19 9.02 13.62
CA ASP A 47 7.00 10.05 14.65
C ASP A 47 6.46 9.52 15.98
N VAL A 48 5.70 8.42 15.94
CA VAL A 48 5.26 7.73 17.17
C VAL A 48 6.46 7.27 18.00
N ALA A 49 7.59 6.91 17.39
CA ALA A 49 8.81 6.60 18.12
C ALA A 49 9.32 7.82 18.91
N GLY A 50 9.23 9.02 18.34
CA GLY A 50 9.55 10.27 19.04
C GLY A 50 8.57 10.59 20.19
N ILE A 51 7.33 10.12 20.13
CA ILE A 51 6.39 10.19 21.26
C ILE A 51 6.85 9.24 22.38
N CYS A 52 7.33 8.04 22.06
CA CYS A 52 7.86 7.11 23.07
C CYS A 52 9.04 7.70 23.84
N GLU A 53 9.94 8.42 23.17
CA GLU A 53 11.08 9.10 23.80
C GLU A 53 10.62 10.16 24.81
N ARG A 54 9.52 10.88 24.51
CA ARG A 54 8.99 11.96 25.35
C ARG A 54 8.03 11.47 26.45
N LYS A 55 7.33 10.37 26.21
CA LYS A 55 6.20 9.86 26.99
C LYS A 55 6.24 8.31 27.03
N PRO A 56 7.16 7.71 27.80
CA PRO A 56 7.32 6.26 27.83
C PRO A 56 6.07 5.52 28.32
N GLU A 57 5.29 6.14 29.21
CA GLU A 57 4.05 5.57 29.75
C GLU A 57 2.99 5.31 28.67
N VAL A 58 2.96 6.16 27.63
CA VAL A 58 2.00 6.02 26.51
C VAL A 58 2.41 4.88 25.60
N CYS A 59 3.71 4.65 25.42
CA CYS A 59 4.19 3.55 24.58
C CYS A 59 4.07 2.19 25.26
N ASP A 60 4.21 2.08 26.58
CA ASP A 60 3.98 0.81 27.30
C ASP A 60 2.51 0.38 27.21
N VAL A 61 1.58 1.32 27.42
CA VAL A 61 0.15 1.06 27.28
C VAL A 61 -0.21 0.79 25.81
N GLY A 62 0.31 1.59 24.88
CA GLY A 62 0.10 1.42 23.45
C GLY A 62 0.60 0.08 22.93
N ARG A 63 1.78 -0.37 23.37
CA ARG A 63 2.33 -1.69 23.03
C ARG A 63 1.42 -2.82 23.47
N SER A 64 0.96 -2.78 24.72
CA SER A 64 0.06 -3.79 25.28
C SER A 64 -1.29 -3.83 24.53
N ALA A 65 -1.80 -2.66 24.14
CA ALA A 65 -3.00 -2.57 23.32
C ALA A 65 -2.79 -3.14 21.91
N LEU A 66 -1.68 -2.77 21.26
CA LEU A 66 -1.33 -3.24 19.91
C LEU A 66 -1.09 -4.75 19.86
N GLU A 67 -0.53 -5.36 20.91
CA GLU A 67 -0.37 -6.80 21.00
C GLU A 67 -1.75 -7.50 20.97
N THR A 68 -2.69 -7.02 21.78
CA THR A 68 -4.05 -7.56 21.82
C THR A 68 -4.78 -7.39 20.48
N ILE A 69 -4.67 -6.20 19.88
CA ILE A 69 -5.24 -5.92 18.56
C ILE A 69 -4.59 -6.80 17.49
N GLY A 70 -3.28 -6.99 17.55
CA GLY A 70 -2.50 -7.76 16.58
C GLY A 70 -2.89 -9.23 16.54
N ILE A 71 -3.16 -9.85 17.70
CA ILE A 71 -3.67 -11.23 17.75
C ILE A 71 -5.02 -11.34 17.03
N ARG A 72 -5.94 -10.39 17.28
CA ARG A 72 -7.24 -10.36 16.59
C ARG A 72 -7.10 -10.06 15.09
N ALA A 73 -6.19 -9.16 14.73
CA ALA A 73 -5.93 -8.80 13.34
C ALA A 73 -5.40 -9.98 12.51
N ARG A 74 -4.59 -10.86 13.10
CA ARG A 74 -4.14 -12.11 12.44
C ARG A 74 -5.31 -13.03 12.13
N GLU A 75 -6.24 -13.19 13.07
CA GLU A 75 -7.43 -14.01 12.84
C GLU A 75 -8.33 -13.38 11.75
N SER A 76 -8.50 -12.06 11.76
CA SER A 76 -9.21 -11.34 10.70
C SER A 76 -8.55 -11.54 9.33
N ALA A 77 -7.23 -11.51 9.27
CA ALA A 77 -6.48 -11.74 8.03
C ALA A 77 -6.69 -13.18 7.54
N ARG A 78 -6.61 -14.17 8.42
CA ARG A 78 -6.86 -15.58 8.08
C ARG A 78 -8.26 -15.76 7.50
N ILE A 79 -9.30 -15.27 8.18
CA ILE A 79 -10.69 -15.37 7.71
C ILE A 79 -10.84 -14.68 6.34
N ALA A 80 -10.23 -13.51 6.15
CA ALA A 80 -10.26 -12.84 4.85
C ALA A 80 -9.60 -13.69 3.75
N TYR A 81 -8.45 -14.30 4.02
CA TYR A 81 -7.76 -15.17 3.06
C TYR A 81 -8.56 -16.43 2.74
N ASP A 82 -9.14 -17.09 3.75
CA ASP A 82 -9.97 -18.29 3.55
C ASP A 82 -11.18 -17.95 2.65
N VAL A 83 -11.84 -16.80 2.88
CA VAL A 83 -12.94 -16.31 2.03
C VAL A 83 -12.47 -16.03 0.60
N LEU A 84 -11.30 -15.43 0.42
CA LEU A 84 -10.73 -15.20 -0.91
C LEU A 84 -10.43 -16.53 -1.61
N ASP A 85 -9.81 -17.49 -0.92
CA ASP A 85 -9.45 -18.80 -1.46
C ASP A 85 -10.70 -19.60 -1.90
N GLU A 86 -11.78 -19.58 -1.11
CA GLU A 86 -13.07 -20.18 -1.51
C GLU A 86 -13.65 -19.57 -2.79
N HIS A 87 -13.47 -18.26 -3.00
CA HIS A 87 -13.93 -17.56 -4.18
C HIS A 87 -13.06 -17.83 -5.41
N PHE A 88 -11.74 -17.95 -5.25
CA PHE A 88 -10.81 -18.22 -6.35
C PHE A 88 -10.77 -19.69 -6.75
N SER A 89 -10.83 -20.63 -5.79
CA SER A 89 -10.86 -22.08 -6.05
C SER A 89 -12.13 -22.55 -6.78
N LYS A 90 -13.20 -21.75 -6.77
CA LYS A 90 -14.44 -22.03 -7.52
C LYS A 90 -14.40 -21.56 -8.98
N THR A 91 -13.29 -20.92 -9.39
CA THR A 91 -13.09 -20.38 -10.75
C THR A 91 -12.36 -21.36 -11.68
N ASP A 92 -12.08 -22.60 -11.25
CA ASP A 92 -11.51 -23.68 -12.08
C ASP A 92 -12.58 -24.55 -12.80
N ALA A 93 -13.73 -23.98 -13.17
CA ALA A 93 -14.54 -24.54 -14.26
C ALA A 93 -14.05 -23.89 -15.56
N PRO A 94 -13.77 -24.64 -16.64
CA PRO A 94 -12.96 -24.17 -17.76
C PRO A 94 -13.67 -23.03 -18.50
N ALA A 95 -13.34 -21.81 -18.11
CA ALA A 95 -13.53 -20.65 -18.96
C ALA A 95 -12.49 -20.79 -20.06
N GLN A 96 -12.98 -20.93 -21.29
CA GLN A 96 -12.17 -20.95 -22.49
C GLN A 96 -11.15 -19.81 -22.40
N LEU A 97 -9.87 -20.19 -22.44
CA LEU A 97 -8.73 -19.28 -22.46
C LEU A 97 -8.87 -18.39 -23.69
N ASP A 98 -9.38 -17.18 -23.47
CA ASP A 98 -9.30 -16.10 -24.46
C ASP A 98 -7.82 -15.75 -24.62
N GLU A 99 -7.35 -15.90 -25.86
CA GLU A 99 -5.97 -15.83 -26.33
C GLU A 99 -5.40 -14.40 -26.27
N SER A 100 -5.46 -13.74 -25.11
CA SER A 100 -4.95 -12.38 -24.96
C SER A 100 -4.51 -12.05 -23.54
N ILE A 101 -3.78 -12.96 -22.89
CA ILE A 101 -2.90 -12.60 -21.79
C ILE A 101 -1.53 -12.24 -22.38
N LYS A 102 -1.37 -10.97 -22.79
CA LYS A 102 -0.04 -10.40 -22.97
C LYS A 102 0.54 -10.13 -21.59
N THR A 103 1.20 -11.13 -21.01
CA THR A 103 2.11 -10.89 -19.89
C THR A 103 3.20 -9.95 -20.39
N GLY A 104 3.15 -8.69 -19.97
CA GLY A 104 4.21 -7.72 -20.22
C GLY A 104 5.45 -8.15 -19.45
N THR A 105 6.32 -8.92 -20.09
CA THR A 105 7.66 -9.19 -19.59
C THR A 105 8.38 -7.85 -19.52
N VAL A 106 8.68 -7.40 -18.30
CA VAL A 106 9.63 -6.30 -18.10
C VAL A 106 10.98 -6.85 -18.54
N ALA A 107 11.52 -6.30 -19.63
CA ALA A 107 12.90 -6.54 -20.00
C ALA A 107 13.76 -6.07 -18.82
N VAL A 108 14.54 -6.98 -18.25
CA VAL A 108 15.59 -6.64 -17.31
C VAL A 108 16.64 -5.87 -18.11
N GLU A 109 16.58 -4.53 -18.07
CA GLU A 109 17.74 -3.73 -18.42
C GLU A 109 18.76 -3.88 -17.29
N GLU A 110 19.90 -4.48 -17.64
CA GLU A 110 21.09 -4.57 -16.78
C GLU A 110 21.43 -3.18 -16.21
N PRO A 111 21.62 -3.04 -14.89
CA PRO A 111 22.17 -1.83 -14.31
C PRO A 111 23.62 -1.67 -14.81
N LYS A 112 23.84 -0.74 -15.74
CA LYS A 112 25.19 -0.29 -16.07
C LYS A 112 25.76 0.41 -14.83
N ALA A 113 26.56 -0.33 -14.07
CA ALA A 113 27.39 0.18 -13.01
C ALA A 113 28.43 1.15 -13.62
N GLU A 114 28.10 2.44 -13.62
CA GLU A 114 29.10 3.49 -13.83
C GLU A 114 29.74 3.78 -12.46
N VAL A 115 30.91 3.17 -12.25
CA VAL A 115 31.78 3.42 -11.10
C VAL A 115 32.37 4.83 -11.24
N PRO A 116 32.09 5.80 -10.33
CA PRO A 116 32.82 7.05 -10.34
C PRO A 116 34.25 6.81 -9.82
N ALA A 117 35.24 7.11 -10.66
CA ALA A 117 36.65 7.12 -10.29
C ALA A 117 36.92 8.22 -9.23
N PRO A 118 37.82 7.96 -8.27
CA PRO A 118 38.20 8.95 -7.26
C PRO A 118 39.10 10.00 -7.91
N ASN A 119 38.58 11.21 -8.15
CA ASN A 119 39.43 12.31 -8.60
C ASN A 119 40.13 12.95 -7.40
N ALA A 120 41.45 12.93 -7.53
CA ALA A 120 42.44 13.36 -6.58
C ALA A 120 42.38 14.87 -6.31
N ALA A 121 42.94 15.23 -5.16
CA ALA A 121 43.11 16.56 -4.65
C ALA A 121 43.75 17.52 -5.67
N HIS A 122 43.28 18.77 -5.62
CA HIS A 122 43.99 19.94 -6.09
C HIS A 122 45.30 20.12 -5.30
N ASP A 123 46.42 20.02 -5.99
CA ASP A 123 47.54 20.99 -5.99
C ASP A 123 48.35 20.79 -7.29
#